data_AF-A0A132MHR2-F1
#
_entry.id   AF-A0A132MHR2-F1
#
_cell.length_a   1.000
_cell.length_b   1.000
_cell.length_c   1.000
_cell.angle_alpha   90.00
_cell.angle_beta   90.00
_cell.angle_gamma   90.00
#
_symmetry.space_group_name_H-M   'P 1'
#
loop_
_entity.id
_entity.type
_entity.pdbx_description
1 polymer ?
#
loop_
_entity_poly.entity_id
_entity_poly.type
_entity_poly.pdbx_seq_one_letter_code
_entity_poly.pdbx_strand_id
1 'polypeptide(L)'
;MGILSHPFRITPTGEAATVEDGTPEAHAEAIAVLVMTRRGERPMAPGFGTSDPAFGRLDPAEVEAGLALWGPDGVTVTGVDMEPVDDRTMRVVVHFEDTEVQA
;
A
#
# COMPACT_ATOMS: atom_id res chain seq x y z
N MET A 1 -0.93 9.10 15.96
CA MET A 1 0.47 9.60 16.00
C MET A 1 0.88 9.91 14.56
N GLY A 2 1.61 10.99 14.27
CA GLY A 2 2.03 11.29 12.90
C GLY A 2 3.14 10.37 12.40
N ILE A 3 2.94 9.70 11.25
CA ILE A 3 3.94 8.87 10.54
C ILE A 3 4.37 9.55 9.24
N LEU A 4 5.53 9.20 8.68
CA LEU A 4 6.02 9.79 7.44
C LEU A 4 5.10 9.48 6.25
N SER A 5 4.76 10.50 5.46
CA SER A 5 3.90 10.29 4.30
C SER A 5 4.58 9.47 3.21
N HIS A 6 3.79 8.70 2.48
CA HIS A 6 4.17 8.06 1.23
C HIS A 6 3.37 8.64 0.04
N PRO A 7 4.03 9.23 -0.97
CA PRO A 7 5.47 9.37 -1.12
C PRO A 7 6.07 10.35 -0.09
N PHE A 8 7.35 10.16 0.21
CA PHE A 8 8.09 11.05 1.11
C PHE A 8 8.18 12.45 0.49
N ARG A 9 7.76 13.46 1.27
CA ARG A 9 7.73 14.86 0.84
C ARG A 9 8.29 15.76 1.93
N ILE A 10 8.87 16.88 1.51
CA ILE A 10 9.26 17.99 2.37
C ILE A 10 8.28 19.13 2.13
N THR A 11 7.71 19.67 3.20
CA THR A 11 6.78 20.80 3.15
C THR A 11 7.52 22.09 2.77
N PRO A 12 6.82 23.15 2.33
CA PRO A 12 7.46 24.45 2.09
C PRO A 12 8.14 25.07 3.31
N THR A 13 7.79 24.62 4.53
CA THR A 13 8.43 25.04 5.80
C THR A 13 9.70 24.25 6.12
N GLY A 14 10.05 23.23 5.31
CA GLY A 14 11.23 22.40 5.51
C GLY A 14 11.02 21.17 6.41
N GLU A 15 9.77 20.87 6.77
CA GLU A 15 9.42 19.73 7.62
C GLU A 15 9.13 18.49 6.78
N ALA A 16 9.31 17.30 7.34
CA ALA A 16 8.84 16.08 6.70
C ALA A 16 7.32 16.03 6.74
N ALA A 17 6.69 15.80 5.59
CA ALA A 17 5.25 15.60 5.53
C ALA A 17 4.87 14.31 6.28
N THR A 18 3.79 14.38 7.04
CA THR A 18 3.26 13.26 7.83
C THR A 18 1.79 13.04 7.53
N VAL A 19 1.34 11.81 7.78
CA VAL A 19 -0.06 11.41 7.81
C VAL A 19 -0.38 10.88 9.20
N GLU A 20 -1.61 11.05 9.64
CA GLU A 20 -2.03 10.59 10.97
C GLU A 20 -2.22 9.08 10.95
N ASP A 21 -1.54 8.36 11.85
CA ASP A 21 -1.65 6.92 11.98
C ASP A 21 -3.08 6.49 12.35
N GLY A 22 -3.52 5.36 11.81
CA GLY A 22 -4.88 4.84 11.98
C GLY A 22 -5.96 5.55 11.15
N THR A 23 -5.63 6.49 10.26
CA THR A 23 -6.61 7.05 9.32
C THR A 23 -6.65 6.28 8.00
N PRO A 24 -7.77 6.34 7.25
CA PRO A 24 -7.88 5.71 5.94
C PRO A 24 -6.79 6.18 4.96
N GLU A 25 -6.33 7.43 5.08
CA GLU A 25 -5.22 7.95 4.28
C GLU A 25 -3.89 7.24 4.61
N ALA A 26 -3.58 7.06 5.89
CA ALA A 26 -2.39 6.30 6.31
C ALA A 26 -2.45 4.84 5.85
N HIS A 27 -3.63 4.23 5.94
CA HIS A 27 -3.86 2.87 5.46
C HIS A 27 -3.68 2.75 3.95
N ALA A 28 -4.21 3.70 3.16
CA ALA A 28 -4.00 3.74 1.73
C ALA A 28 -2.50 3.88 1.37
N GLU A 29 -1.78 4.73 2.09
CA GLU A 29 -0.33 4.90 1.90
C GLU A 29 0.46 3.62 2.24
N ALA A 30 0.06 2.90 3.31
CA ALA A 30 0.68 1.62 3.68
C ALA A 30 0.42 0.52 2.63
N ILE A 31 -0.82 0.41 2.12
CA ILE A 31 -1.17 -0.51 1.03
C ILE A 31 -0.34 -0.17 -0.21
N ALA A 32 -0.21 1.11 -0.55
CA ALA A 32 0.57 1.55 -1.70
C ALA A 32 2.05 1.12 -1.56
N VAL A 33 2.65 1.28 -0.38
CA VAL A 33 4.02 0.83 -0.09
C VAL A 33 4.16 -0.69 -0.28
N LEU A 34 3.21 -1.48 0.22
CA LEU A 34 3.23 -2.94 0.05
C LEU A 34 3.13 -3.34 -1.43
N VAL A 35 2.13 -2.80 -2.13
CA VAL A 35 1.85 -3.15 -3.54
C VAL A 35 3.02 -2.76 -4.44
N MET A 36 3.60 -1.56 -4.25
CA MET A 36 4.69 -1.06 -5.10
C MET A 36 6.06 -1.69 -4.80
N THR A 37 6.22 -2.39 -3.67
CA THR A 37 7.47 -3.08 -3.34
C THR A 37 7.42 -4.50 -3.91
N ARG A 38 8.48 -4.92 -4.61
CA ARG A 38 8.61 -6.33 -5.01
C ARG A 38 9.23 -7.16 -3.89
N ARG A 39 8.78 -8.41 -3.77
CA ARG A 39 9.42 -9.37 -2.84
C ARG A 39 10.92 -9.49 -3.13
N GLY A 40 11.71 -9.45 -2.07
CA GLY A 40 13.17 -9.46 -2.11
C GLY A 40 13.84 -8.08 -2.21
N GLU A 41 13.10 -6.99 -2.46
CA GLU A 41 13.68 -5.64 -2.51
C GLU A 41 14.16 -5.14 -1.14
N ARG A 42 13.56 -5.64 -0.05
CA ARG A 42 13.96 -5.31 1.33
C ARG A 42 14.90 -6.38 1.88
N PRO A 43 16.20 -6.11 2.06
CA PRO A 43 17.16 -7.14 2.48
C PRO A 43 16.85 -7.75 3.85
N MET A 44 16.32 -6.95 4.77
CA MET A 44 15.98 -7.39 6.13
C MET A 44 14.55 -7.97 6.24
N ALA A 45 13.75 -7.85 5.19
CA ALA A 45 12.37 -8.35 5.14
C ALA A 45 12.04 -8.83 3.71
N PRO A 46 12.70 -9.88 3.21
CA PRO A 46 12.58 -10.30 1.81
C PRO A 46 11.17 -10.77 1.43
N GLY A 47 10.35 -11.16 2.40
CA GLY A 47 8.95 -11.52 2.18
C GLY A 47 8.00 -10.33 2.00
N PHE A 48 8.43 -9.10 2.29
CA PHE A 48 7.61 -7.91 2.14
C PHE A 48 7.44 -7.55 0.66
N GLY A 49 6.20 -7.25 0.26
CA GLY A 49 5.86 -6.83 -1.09
C GLY A 49 5.07 -7.88 -1.88
N THR A 50 4.86 -7.57 -3.15
CA THR A 50 4.11 -8.40 -4.11
C THR A 50 5.04 -9.04 -5.14
N SER A 51 4.55 -10.06 -5.85
CA SER A 51 5.37 -10.83 -6.80
C SER A 51 5.63 -10.10 -8.12
N ASP A 52 4.62 -9.46 -8.72
CA ASP A 52 4.78 -8.49 -9.82
C ASP A 52 3.63 -7.47 -9.86
N PRO A 53 3.87 -6.21 -9.45
CA PRO A 53 2.83 -5.19 -9.46
C PRO A 53 2.50 -4.61 -10.84
N ALA A 54 3.28 -4.92 -11.89
CA ALA A 54 3.19 -4.25 -13.19
C ALA A 54 2.57 -5.12 -14.31
N PHE A 55 3.00 -6.38 -14.47
CA PHE A 55 2.62 -7.20 -15.64
C PHE A 55 2.03 -8.58 -15.30
N GLY A 56 2.32 -9.12 -14.11
CA GLY A 56 1.88 -10.44 -13.64
C GLY A 56 0.41 -10.53 -13.21
N ARG A 57 -0.33 -9.41 -13.23
CA ARG A 57 -1.62 -9.18 -12.55
C ARG A 57 -1.46 -9.26 -11.03
N LEU A 58 -1.99 -8.27 -10.34
CA LEU A 58 -1.98 -8.19 -8.87
C LEU A 58 -3.07 -9.08 -8.28
N ASP A 59 -2.69 -10.14 -7.56
CA ASP A 59 -3.67 -11.01 -6.90
C ASP A 59 -4.20 -10.35 -5.61
N PRO A 60 -5.51 -10.10 -5.47
CA PRO A 60 -6.09 -9.56 -4.24
C PRO A 60 -5.71 -10.37 -2.99
N ALA A 61 -5.66 -11.70 -3.09
CA ALA A 61 -5.31 -12.57 -1.96
C ALA A 61 -3.84 -12.42 -1.56
N GLU A 62 -2.96 -12.09 -2.52
CA GLU A 62 -1.56 -11.78 -2.21
C GLU A 62 -1.44 -10.48 -1.43
N VAL A 63 -2.19 -9.44 -1.83
CA VAL A 63 -2.22 -8.15 -1.13
C VAL A 63 -2.77 -8.32 0.28
N GLU A 64 -3.90 -9.03 0.41
CA GLU A 64 -4.52 -9.32 1.71
C GLU A 64 -3.56 -10.10 2.63
N ALA A 65 -2.91 -11.14 2.13
CA ALA A 65 -1.93 -11.89 2.91
C ALA A 65 -0.72 -11.04 3.33
N GLY A 66 -0.27 -10.13 2.47
CA GLY A 66 0.80 -9.19 2.78
C GLY A 66 0.39 -8.19 3.86
N LEU A 67 -0.84 -7.68 3.81
CA LEU A 67 -1.39 -6.76 4.81
C LEU A 67 -1.62 -7.47 6.15
N ALA A 68 -2.11 -8.72 6.15
CA ALA A 68 -2.27 -9.49 7.37
C ALA A 68 -0.93 -9.74 8.11
N LEU A 69 0.20 -9.73 7.39
CA LEU A 69 1.52 -9.97 7.98
C LEU A 69 2.29 -8.68 8.32
N TRP A 70 2.11 -7.61 7.54
CA TRP A 70 2.93 -6.40 7.62
C TRP A 70 2.15 -5.08 7.57
N GLY A 71 0.84 -5.16 7.30
CA GLY A 71 -0.03 -4.01 7.12
C GLY A 71 -0.63 -3.51 8.44
N PRO A 72 -1.39 -2.41 8.36
CA PRO A 72 -2.15 -1.90 9.48
C PRO A 72 -3.29 -2.85 9.88
N ASP A 73 -3.64 -2.84 11.17
CA ASP A 73 -4.79 -3.59 11.69
C ASP A 73 -6.12 -2.99 11.17
N GLY A 74 -7.16 -3.81 11.05
CA GLY A 74 -8.52 -3.35 10.70
C GLY A 74 -8.78 -3.10 9.21
N VAL A 75 -7.77 -3.27 8.35
CA VAL A 75 -7.88 -3.09 6.90
C VAL A 75 -8.15 -4.41 6.19
N THR A 76 -9.19 -4.45 5.35
CA THR A 76 -9.53 -5.61 4.51
C THR A 76 -9.60 -5.21 3.04
N VAL A 77 -8.90 -5.93 2.17
CA VAL A 77 -8.96 -5.70 0.71
C VAL A 77 -10.20 -6.39 0.17
N THR A 78 -11.07 -5.63 -0.50
CA THR A 78 -12.33 -6.15 -1.06
C THR A 78 -12.25 -6.45 -2.55
N GLY A 79 -11.28 -5.87 -3.25
CA GLY A 79 -11.08 -6.13 -4.66
C GLY A 79 -9.88 -5.42 -5.27
N VAL A 80 -9.50 -5.85 -6.46
CA VAL A 80 -8.47 -5.20 -7.28
C VAL A 80 -8.96 -5.16 -8.72
N ASP A 81 -9.12 -3.95 -9.27
CA ASP A 81 -9.43 -3.73 -10.67
C ASP A 81 -8.16 -3.41 -11.45
N MET A 82 -8.07 -3.96 -12.66
CA MET A 82 -6.91 -3.79 -13.55
C MET A 82 -7.36 -3.48 -14.96
N GLU A 83 -7.03 -2.28 -15.45
CA GLU A 83 -7.42 -1.80 -16.79
C GLU A 83 -6.21 -1.31 -17.62
N PRO A 84 -5.89 -1.94 -18.77
CA PRO A 84 -4.73 -1.57 -19.54
C PRO A 84 -4.94 -0.15 -20.09
N VAL A 85 -3.99 0.74 -19.83
CA VAL A 85 -3.99 2.10 -20.36
C VAL A 85 -3.36 2.11 -21.75
N ASP A 86 -2.26 1.34 -21.92
CA ASP A 86 -1.57 1.08 -23.18
C ASP A 86 -0.76 -0.23 -23.08
N ASP A 87 0.01 -0.58 -24.12
CA ASP A 87 0.82 -1.81 -24.19
C ASP A 87 1.90 -1.94 -23.10
N ARG A 88 2.19 -0.86 -22.36
CA ARG A 88 3.24 -0.79 -21.33
C ARG A 88 2.73 -0.29 -19.98
N THR A 89 1.47 0.15 -19.89
CA THR A 89 0.94 0.82 -18.71
C THR A 89 -0.35 0.16 -18.27
N MET A 90 -0.37 -0.19 -16.99
CA MET A 90 -1.45 -0.93 -16.36
C MET A 90 -2.02 -0.06 -15.23
N ARG A 91 -3.30 0.34 -15.31
CA ARG A 91 -3.96 1.00 -14.18
C ARG A 91 -4.46 -0.07 -13.22
N VAL A 92 -4.06 0.04 -11.96
CA VAL A 92 -4.49 -0.85 -10.88
C VAL A 92 -5.23 -0.01 -9.85
N VAL A 93 -6.43 -0.44 -9.46
CA VAL A 93 -7.23 0.18 -8.40
C VAL A 93 -7.46 -0.87 -7.33
N VAL A 94 -7.00 -0.61 -6.11
CA VAL A 94 -7.19 -1.49 -4.96
C VAL A 94 -8.34 -0.93 -4.12
N HIS A 95 -9.38 -1.73 -3.93
CA HIS A 95 -10.52 -1.41 -3.06
C HIS A 95 -10.28 -2.04 -1.69
N PHE A 96 -10.46 -1.25 -0.64
CA PHE A 96 -10.33 -1.73 0.72
C PHE A 96 -11.38 -1.09 1.61
N GLU A 97 -11.72 -1.80 2.68
CA GLU A 97 -12.55 -1.33 3.77
C GLU A 97 -11.69 -1.18 5.02
N ASP A 98 -12.02 -0.15 5.80
CA ASP A 98 -11.39 0.16 7.06
C ASP A 98 -12.43 -0.04 8.17
N THR A 99 -12.15 -0.98 9.07
CA THR A 99 -12.98 -1.18 10.25
C THR A 99 -12.51 -0.17 11.28
N GLU A 100 -13.23 0.95 11.44
CA GLU A 100 -12.89 1.97 12.44
C GLU A 100 -12.57 1.31 13.79
N VAL A 101 -11.29 1.26 14.15
CA VAL A 101 -10.88 0.95 15.51
C VAL A 101 -11.18 2.23 16.30
N GLN A 102 -12.30 2.24 17.02
CA GLN A 102 -12.62 3.32 17.96
C GLN A 102 -11.41 3.59 18.85
N ALA A 103 -10.85 4.80 18.70
CA ALA A 103 -9.76 5.33 19.52
C ALA A 103 -10.13 5.42 21.00
#